data_AF-A0A450ZEI2-F1
#
_entry.id   AF-A0A450ZEI2-F1
#
_cell.length_a   1.000
_cell.length_b   1.000
_cell.length_c   1.000
_cell.angle_alpha   90.00
_cell.angle_beta   90.00
_cell.angle_gamma   90.00
#
_symmetry.space_group_name_H-M   'P 1'
#
loop_
_entity.id
_entity.type
_entity.pdbx_description
1 polymer ?
#
loop_
_entity_poly.entity_id
_entity_poly.type
_entity_poly.pdbx_seq_one_letter_code
_entity_poly.pdbx_strand_id
1 'polypeptide(L)'
;MVSLLVRNVRAVLEKEKIPYRLDFGTLLGAVRGGDIISWDDDCDITIPRKHRDRAFRALQTILGDKRRVIRNLPVDGAHSRYQSGQV
;
A
#
# COMPACT_ATOMS: atom_id res chain seq x y z
N MET A 1 4.75 -8.77 -14.20
CA MET A 1 5.81 -8.06 -13.44
C MET A 1 5.24 -7.27 -12.26
N VAL A 2 4.00 -6.75 -12.34
CA VAL A 2 3.32 -5.99 -11.27
C VAL A 2 2.94 -6.85 -10.04
N SER A 3 2.66 -8.14 -10.21
CA SER A 3 2.33 -9.06 -9.08
C SER A 3 3.42 -9.19 -8.01
N LEU A 4 4.67 -8.83 -8.30
CA LEU A 4 5.77 -8.91 -7.33
C LEU A 4 5.66 -7.86 -6.21
N LEU A 5 5.14 -6.67 -6.51
CA LEU A 5 4.97 -5.59 -5.52
C LEU A 5 4.01 -6.03 -4.41
N VAL A 6 2.80 -6.45 -4.79
CA VAL A 6 1.77 -6.92 -3.86
C VAL A 6 2.25 -8.14 -3.08
N ARG A 7 2.94 -9.09 -3.73
CA ARG A 7 3.50 -10.28 -3.05
C ARG A 7 4.53 -9.93 -1.97
N ASN A 8 5.44 -9.00 -2.26
CA ASN A 8 6.46 -8.58 -1.30
C ASN A 8 5.85 -7.85 -0.10
N VAL A 9 4.92 -6.92 -0.33
CA VAL A 9 4.23 -6.20 0.75
C VAL A 9 3.39 -7.17 1.58
N ARG A 10 2.62 -8.05 0.93
CA ARG A 10 1.87 -9.12 1.61
C ARG A 10 2.77 -9.97 2.50
N ALA A 11 3.90 -10.46 1.99
CA ALA A 11 4.80 -11.31 2.77
C ALA A 11 5.30 -10.62 4.05
N VAL A 12 5.59 -9.31 3.98
CA VAL A 12 5.97 -8.51 5.15
C VAL A 12 4.81 -8.41 6.15
N LEU A 13 3.62 -8.05 5.69
CA LEU A 13 2.46 -7.84 6.58
C LEU A 13 2.01 -9.14 7.25
N GLU A 14 2.03 -10.27 6.53
CA GLU A 14 1.73 -11.60 7.07
C GLU A 14 2.75 -12.03 8.12
N LYS A 15 4.05 -11.85 7.84
CA LYS A 15 5.14 -12.15 8.80
C LYS A 15 4.96 -11.38 10.11
N GLU A 16 4.54 -10.13 10.01
CA GLU A 16 4.29 -9.24 11.16
C GLU A 16 2.89 -9.38 11.77
N LYS A 17 2.06 -10.31 11.27
CA LYS A 17 0.67 -10.53 11.68
C LYS A 17 -0.12 -9.22 11.69
N ILE A 18 0.08 -8.39 10.67
CA ILE A 18 -0.62 -7.12 10.48
C ILE A 18 -1.82 -7.39 9.56
N PRO A 19 -3.06 -7.17 10.03
CA PRO A 19 -4.21 -7.27 9.14
C PRO A 19 -4.15 -6.19 8.06
N TYR A 20 -4.52 -6.57 6.84
CA TYR A 20 -4.59 -5.67 5.69
C TYR A 20 -5.75 -6.06 4.77
N ARG A 21 -6.11 -5.16 3.86
CA ARG A 21 -7.05 -5.40 2.76
C ARG A 21 -6.47 -4.87 1.46
N LEU A 22 -6.83 -5.51 0.36
CA LEU A 22 -6.67 -4.91 -0.97
C LEU A 22 -7.81 -3.93 -1.18
N ASP A 23 -7.54 -2.81 -1.83
CA ASP A 23 -8.56 -1.80 -2.17
C ASP A 23 -8.52 -1.43 -3.66
N PHE A 24 -9.51 -0.64 -4.09
CA PHE A 24 -9.61 -0.03 -5.43
C PHE A 24 -9.32 -0.99 -6.60
N GLY A 25 -8.45 -0.58 -7.54
CA GLY A 25 -8.09 -1.35 -8.73
C GLY A 25 -7.41 -2.68 -8.40
N THR A 26 -6.64 -2.71 -7.30
CA THR A 26 -5.96 -3.92 -6.83
C THR A 26 -6.94 -4.99 -6.37
N LEU A 27 -7.97 -4.61 -5.60
CA LEU A 27 -9.03 -5.54 -5.20
C LEU A 27 -9.85 -6.01 -6.41
N LEU A 28 -10.21 -5.09 -7.31
CA LEU A 28 -10.98 -5.41 -8.51
C LEU A 28 -10.24 -6.41 -9.40
N GLY A 29 -8.94 -6.20 -9.64
CA GLY A 29 -8.10 -7.14 -10.38
C GLY A 29 -8.10 -8.53 -9.73
N ALA A 30 -7.86 -8.58 -8.42
CA ALA A 30 -7.82 -9.84 -7.66
C ALA A 30 -9.13 -10.63 -7.77
N VAL A 31 -10.29 -9.96 -7.72
CA VAL A 31 -11.60 -10.62 -7.86
C VAL A 31 -11.92 -11.00 -9.31
N ARG A 32 -11.60 -10.12 -10.27
CA ARG A 32 -11.96 -10.31 -11.68
C ARG A 32 -11.12 -11.37 -12.38
N GLY A 33 -9.82 -11.42 -12.08
CA GLY A 33 -8.86 -12.25 -12.81
C GLY A 33 -7.78 -12.90 -11.95
N GLY A 34 -7.82 -12.73 -10.63
CA GLY A 34 -6.81 -13.30 -9.72
C GLY A 34 -5.44 -12.63 -9.78
N ASP A 35 -5.34 -11.48 -10.46
CA ASP A 35 -4.10 -10.71 -10.60
C ASP A 35 -4.39 -9.22 -10.70
N ILE A 36 -3.37 -8.38 -10.63
CA ILE A 36 -3.49 -6.94 -10.84
C ILE A 36 -3.94 -6.69 -12.28
N ILE A 37 -4.67 -5.59 -12.49
CA ILE A 37 -5.12 -5.18 -13.81
C ILE A 37 -3.89 -4.98 -14.71
N SER A 38 -3.90 -5.51 -15.92
CA SER A 38 -2.69 -5.62 -16.76
C SER A 38 -2.11 -4.28 -17.21
N TRP A 39 -2.89 -3.21 -17.12
CA TRP A 39 -2.47 -1.84 -17.41
C TRP A 39 -2.28 -0.96 -16.15
N ASP A 40 -2.47 -1.51 -14.95
CA ASP A 40 -2.12 -0.83 -13.68
C ASP A 40 -0.60 -0.87 -13.47
N ASP A 41 -0.04 0.23 -12.98
CA ASP A 41 1.38 0.35 -12.61
C ASP A 41 1.60 0.49 -11.10
N ASP A 42 0.54 0.57 -10.30
CA ASP A 42 0.57 0.67 -8.84
C ASP A 42 -0.23 -0.43 -8.14
N CYS A 43 -0.34 -0.32 -6.81
CA CYS A 43 -1.27 -1.15 -6.03
C CYS A 43 -1.69 -0.48 -4.73
N ASP A 44 -2.91 -0.78 -4.30
CA ASP A 44 -3.53 -0.23 -3.10
C ASP A 44 -3.72 -1.30 -2.02
N ILE A 45 -3.15 -1.03 -0.84
CA ILE A 45 -3.29 -1.87 0.35
C ILE A 45 -3.62 -0.99 1.55
N THR A 46 -4.73 -1.30 2.23
CA THR A 46 -5.13 -0.63 3.46
C THR A 46 -4.77 -1.43 4.69
N ILE A 47 -4.24 -0.73 5.69
CA ILE A 47 -3.85 -1.27 6.99
C ILE A 47 -4.60 -0.49 8.08
N PRO A 48 -5.18 -1.16 9.10
CA PRO A 48 -5.80 -0.45 10.21
C PRO A 48 -4.83 0.51 10.88
N ARG A 49 -5.29 1.75 11.13
CA ARG A 49 -4.47 2.87 11.59
C ARG A 49 -3.59 2.56 12.82
N LYS A 50 -4.07 1.69 13.71
CA LYS A 50 -3.35 1.21 14.91
C LYS A 50 -2.06 0.44 14.59
N HIS A 51 -1.94 -0.13 13.41
CA HIS A 51 -0.76 -0.89 12.96
C HIS A 51 0.17 -0.09 12.05
N ARG A 52 -0.19 1.13 11.65
CA ARG A 52 0.55 1.94 10.66
C ARG A 52 2.05 2.02 10.96
N ASP A 53 2.42 2.36 12.19
CA ASP A 53 3.83 2.59 12.53
C ASP A 53 4.63 1.28 12.58
N ARG A 54 3.97 0.16 12.97
CA ARG A 54 4.57 -1.18 12.92
C ARG A 54 4.79 -1.61 11.47
N ALA A 55 3.78 -1.42 10.62
CA ALA A 55 3.86 -1.72 9.20
C ALA A 55 4.99 -0.92 8.53
N PHE A 56 5.05 0.39 8.77
CA PHE A 56 6.10 1.24 8.21
C PHE A 56 7.50 0.74 8.59
N ARG A 57 7.74 0.44 9.87
CA ARG A 57 9.04 -0.08 10.32
C ARG A 57 9.39 -1.39 9.65
N ALA A 58 8.47 -2.35 9.61
CA ALA A 58 8.71 -3.65 8.98
C ALA A 58 8.99 -3.53 7.48
N LEU A 59 8.22 -2.70 6.76
CA LEU A 59 8.43 -2.44 5.34
C LEU A 59 9.78 -1.77 5.10
N GLN A 60 10.13 -0.77 5.89
CA GLN A 60 11.43 -0.09 5.81
C GLN A 60 12.59 -1.05 6.10
N THR A 61 12.46 -1.93 7.09
CA THR A 61 13.50 -2.90 7.44
C THR A 61 13.68 -3.98 6.37
N ILE A 62 12.59 -4.49 5.79
CA ILE A 62 12.66 -5.66 4.88
C ILE A 62 12.84 -5.24 3.42
N LEU A 63 12.25 -4.12 3.01
CA LEU A 63 12.24 -3.67 1.61
C LEU A 63 13.12 -2.43 1.37
N GLY A 64 13.55 -1.74 2.44
CA GLY A 64 14.25 -0.46 2.37
C GLY A 64 15.54 -0.45 1.54
N ASP A 65 16.26 -1.57 1.52
CA ASP A 65 17.52 -1.69 0.76
C ASP A 65 17.30 -1.63 -0.75
N LYS A 66 16.13 -2.09 -1.23
CA LYS A 66 15.80 -2.16 -2.66
C LYS A 66 14.73 -1.16 -3.08
N ARG A 67 13.97 -0.60 -2.13
CA ARG A 67 12.79 0.23 -2.39
C ARG A 67 12.75 1.38 -1.40
N ARG A 68 12.40 2.56 -1.91
CA ARG A 68 12.15 3.72 -1.05
C ARG A 68 10.80 3.54 -0.32
N VAL A 69 10.83 3.50 1.00
CA VAL A 69 9.63 3.48 1.84
C VAL A 69 9.43 4.87 2.43
N ILE A 70 8.27 5.48 2.19
CA ILE A 70 7.95 6.84 2.62
C ILE A 70 6.75 6.81 3.57
N ARG A 71 6.81 7.62 4.64
CA ARG A 71 5.79 7.62 5.70
C ARG A 71 4.60 8.48 5.33
N ASN A 72 4.88 9.64 4.72
CA ASN A 72 3.90 10.57 4.21
C ASN A 72 4.29 10.83 2.76
N LEU A 73 3.39 10.53 1.83
CA LEU A 73 3.51 11.02 0.47
C LEU A 73 3.40 12.55 0.54
N PRO A 74 4.41 13.32 0.06
CA PRO A 74 4.24 14.75 -0.12
C PRO A 74 3.16 14.93 -1.18
N VAL A 75 1.96 15.29 -0.74
CA VAL A 75 0.85 15.61 -1.62
C VAL A 75 0.93 17.09 -1.95
N ASP A 76 1.11 17.42 -3.23
CA ASP A 76 1.07 18.81 -3.69
C ASP A 76 -0.36 19.35 -3.50
N GLY A 77 -0.57 20.13 -2.44
CA GLY A 77 -1.63 21.14 -2.24
C GLY A 77 -3.13 20.80 -2.40
N ALA A 78 -3.50 19.69 -3.05
CA ALA A 78 -4.86 19.34 -3.40
C ALA A 78 -5.54 18.51 -2.30
N HIS A 79 -4.83 17.56 -1.70
CA HIS A 79 -5.35 16.74 -0.60
C HIS A 79 -5.36 17.46 0.75
N SER A 80 -4.51 18.47 0.95
CA SER A 80 -4.52 19.28 2.18
C SER A 80 -5.84 20.06 2.33
N ARG A 81 -6.45 20.50 1.22
CA ARG A 81 -7.74 21.18 1.20
C ARG A 81 -8.90 20.28 1.61
N TYR A 82 -8.82 18.99 1.27
CA TYR A 82 -9.83 18.00 1.65
C TYR A 82 -9.78 17.66 3.14
N GLN A 83 -8.58 17.62 3.74
CA GLN A 83 -8.41 17.36 5.17
C GLN A 83 -8.69 18.58 6.05
N SER A 84 -8.53 19.80 5.52
CA SER A 84 -8.84 21.04 6.23
C SER A 84 -10.32 21.46 6.13
N GLY A 85 -11.15 20.72 5.39
CA GLY A 85 -12.55 21.08 5.17
C GLY A 85 -12.72 22.38 4.38
N GLN A 86 -11.74 22.75 3.56
CA GLN A 86 -11.75 23.97 2.73
C GLN A 86 -12.31 23.73 1.31
N VAL A 87 -13.15 22.72 1.16
CA VAL A 87 -13.96 22.39 -0.03
C VAL A 87 -15.42 22.33 0.35
#